data_AF-A0A945XWY5-F1
#
_entry.id   AF-A0A945XWY5-F1
#
_cell.length_a   1.000
_cell.length_b   1.000
_cell.length_c   1.000
_cell.angle_alpha   90.00
_cell.angle_beta   90.00
_cell.angle_gamma   90.00
#
_symmetry.space_group_name_H-M   'P 1'
#
loop_
_entity.id
_entity.type
_entity.pdbx_description
1 polymer ?
#
loop_
_entity_poly.entity_id
_entity_poly.type
_entity_poly.pdbx_seq_one_letter_code
_entity_poly.pdbx_strand_id
1 'polypeptide(L)'
;MDKVEIDGKFAGWKFDSDEREAFEYILKEKFDNKQIDTYLTMLEFICFQMKAWNEELLSNKEVKRHAKPIFNSLKKTSDYLRLLEEEQLTKEIPLGYPNFLGSDPHPEDRRHNSRSDRYIENIRVSAKKSRISLEKLKTLIEKQVELWENPPSRPAADSHSFYYDMARRYFQIFNEIPDKKKEGVFYQIIVEVLTILNLPFDDPSRKVDQAIDKFQETKGVEF
;
A
#
# COMPACT_ATOMS: atom_id res chain seq x y z
N MET A 1 -28.46 8.58 -4.13
CA MET A 1 -27.08 8.06 -3.99
C MET A 1 -27.22 6.88 -3.06
N ASP A 2 -27.43 5.70 -3.65
CA ASP A 2 -27.76 4.52 -2.86
C ASP A 2 -26.51 4.06 -2.11
N LYS A 3 -26.69 3.79 -0.81
CA LYS A 3 -25.66 3.19 0.03
C LYS A 3 -25.30 1.85 -0.60
N VAL A 4 -24.06 1.72 -1.06
CA VAL A 4 -23.50 0.42 -1.39
C VAL A 4 -23.35 -0.33 -0.07
N GLU A 5 -24.30 -1.22 0.21
CA GLU A 5 -24.13 -2.25 1.22
C GLU A 5 -23.01 -3.18 0.75
N ILE A 6 -21.92 -3.16 1.51
CA ILE A 6 -20.83 -4.11 1.34
C ILE A 6 -21.32 -5.42 1.93
N ASP A 7 -22.05 -6.17 1.11
CA ASP A 7 -22.45 -7.55 1.33
C ASP A 7 -21.20 -8.38 1.70
N GLY A 8 -21.35 -9.37 2.58
CA GLY A 8 -20.31 -10.11 3.33
C GLY A 8 -19.21 -10.86 2.54
N LYS A 9 -18.89 -10.43 1.31
CA LYS A 9 -17.83 -10.89 0.41
C LYS A 9 -16.43 -10.41 0.79
N PHE A 10 -16.28 -9.88 1.99
CA PHE A 10 -15.04 -9.47 2.61
C PHE A 10 -14.84 -10.27 3.90
N ALA A 11 -15.28 -11.52 3.96
CA ALA A 11 -14.97 -12.43 5.06
C ALA A 11 -13.56 -13.01 4.85
N GLY A 12 -12.67 -12.91 5.84
CA GLY A 12 -11.32 -13.49 5.81
C GLY A 12 -10.15 -12.55 5.49
N TRP A 13 -10.30 -11.23 5.67
CA TRP A 13 -9.21 -10.22 5.57
C TRP A 13 -9.12 -9.31 6.81
N LYS A 14 -9.95 -9.59 7.82
CA LYS A 14 -10.02 -8.92 9.11
C LYS A 14 -10.61 -9.91 10.11
N PHE A 15 -10.39 -9.67 11.38
CA PHE A 15 -11.04 -10.45 12.42
C PHE A 15 -12.55 -10.21 12.38
N ASP A 16 -13.34 -11.27 12.49
CA ASP A 16 -14.78 -11.15 12.66
C ASP A 16 -15.13 -10.63 14.06
N SER A 17 -16.44 -10.50 14.34
CA SER A 17 -16.89 -9.94 15.62
C SER A 17 -16.48 -10.80 16.81
N ASP A 18 -16.55 -12.13 16.67
CA ASP A 18 -16.28 -13.06 17.75
C ASP A 18 -14.77 -13.17 17.99
N GLU A 19 -13.99 -13.16 16.90
CA GLU A 19 -12.52 -13.11 16.93
C GLU A 19 -12.00 -11.81 17.57
N ARG A 20 -12.60 -10.66 17.25
CA ARG A 20 -12.24 -9.39 17.91
C ARG A 20 -12.62 -9.40 19.38
N GLU A 21 -13.78 -9.94 19.75
CA GLU A 21 -14.20 -10.05 21.15
C GLU A 21 -13.23 -10.93 21.96
N ALA A 22 -12.72 -12.02 21.37
CA ALA A 22 -11.70 -12.87 22.00
C ALA A 22 -10.42 -12.09 22.32
N PHE A 23 -9.90 -11.28 21.39
CA PHE A 23 -8.73 -10.45 21.65
C PHE A 23 -9.01 -9.33 22.65
N GLU A 24 -10.17 -8.67 22.55
CA GLU A 24 -10.58 -7.66 23.52
C GLU A 24 -10.66 -8.25 24.92
N TYR A 25 -11.17 -9.48 25.06
CA TYR A 25 -11.20 -10.19 26.34
C TYR A 25 -9.80 -10.39 26.93
N ILE A 26 -8.82 -10.77 26.10
CA ILE A 26 -7.41 -10.96 26.52
C ILE A 26 -6.76 -9.63 26.92
N LEU A 27 -7.08 -8.53 26.23
CA LEU A 27 -6.36 -7.25 26.36
C LEU A 27 -7.00 -6.25 27.33
N LYS A 28 -8.32 -6.31 27.53
CA LYS A 28 -9.10 -5.30 28.28
C LYS A 28 -8.71 -5.12 29.74
N GLU A 29 -8.08 -6.14 30.35
CA GLU A 29 -7.64 -6.05 31.76
C GLU A 29 -6.41 -5.14 31.93
N LYS A 30 -5.64 -4.93 30.86
CA LYS A 30 -4.37 -4.18 30.90
C LYS A 30 -4.36 -2.90 30.08
N PHE A 31 -5.12 -2.82 28.99
CA PHE A 31 -4.99 -1.75 28.00
C PHE A 31 -6.32 -1.07 27.70
N ASP A 32 -6.27 0.19 27.28
CA ASP A 32 -7.47 0.92 26.90
C ASP A 32 -7.98 0.51 25.51
N ASN A 33 -9.29 0.66 25.29
CA ASN A 33 -9.95 0.23 24.05
C ASN A 33 -9.34 0.85 22.78
N LYS A 34 -8.78 2.06 22.87
CA LYS A 34 -8.17 2.72 21.70
C LYS A 34 -6.83 2.08 21.36
N GLN A 35 -6.01 1.76 22.36
CA GLN A 35 -4.78 0.97 22.14
C GLN A 35 -5.10 -0.41 21.59
N ILE A 36 -6.14 -1.06 22.13
CA ILE A 36 -6.59 -2.39 21.67
C ILE A 36 -7.02 -2.34 20.20
N ASP A 37 -7.91 -1.43 19.82
CA ASP A 37 -8.37 -1.32 18.42
C ASP A 37 -7.22 -1.01 17.44
N THR A 38 -6.28 -0.17 17.87
CA THR A 38 -5.07 0.12 17.09
C THR A 38 -4.20 -1.13 16.93
N TYR A 39 -4.06 -1.93 17.99
CA TYR A 39 -3.30 -3.17 17.96
C TYR A 39 -3.97 -4.21 17.06
N LEU A 40 -5.28 -4.40 17.16
CA LEU A 40 -6.02 -5.35 16.32
C LEU A 40 -5.93 -4.97 14.84
N THR A 41 -6.05 -3.69 14.50
CA THR A 41 -5.86 -3.22 13.12
C THR A 41 -4.46 -3.55 12.58
N MET A 42 -3.43 -3.37 13.40
CA MET A 42 -2.06 -3.72 13.01
C MET A 42 -1.84 -5.23 12.95
N LEU A 43 -2.52 -6.00 13.79
CA LEU A 43 -2.45 -7.45 13.82
C LEU A 43 -3.13 -8.07 12.59
N GLU A 44 -4.29 -7.53 12.18
CA GLU A 44 -4.95 -7.86 10.90
C GLU A 44 -4.00 -7.60 9.73
N PHE A 45 -3.30 -6.46 9.74
CA PHE A 45 -2.31 -6.15 8.72
C PHE A 45 -1.14 -7.15 8.70
N ILE A 46 -0.63 -7.56 9.88
CA ILE A 46 0.42 -8.60 9.96
C ILE A 46 -0.08 -9.93 9.40
N CYS A 47 -1.30 -10.36 9.78
CA CYS A 47 -1.91 -11.61 9.30
C CYS A 47 -2.15 -11.58 7.78
N PHE A 48 -2.51 -10.42 7.24
CA PHE A 48 -2.61 -10.18 5.80
C PHE A 48 -1.24 -10.29 5.10
N GLN A 49 -0.20 -9.63 5.62
CA GLN A 49 1.16 -9.70 5.05
C GLN A 49 1.74 -11.12 5.08
N MET A 50 1.35 -11.90 6.07
CA MET A 50 1.70 -13.31 6.21
C MET A 50 1.08 -14.24 5.16
N LYS A 51 0.06 -13.77 4.42
CA LYS A 51 -0.78 -14.61 3.53
C LYS A 51 -1.37 -15.83 4.24
N ALA A 52 -1.60 -15.72 5.56
CA ALA A 52 -2.12 -16.83 6.35
C ALA A 52 -3.61 -17.08 6.09
N TRP A 53 -4.33 -16.07 5.61
CA TRP A 53 -5.69 -16.23 5.11
C TRP A 53 -5.71 -16.81 3.70
N ASN A 54 -6.62 -17.76 3.49
CA ASN A 54 -6.75 -18.53 2.26
C ASN A 54 -6.91 -17.60 1.03
N GLU A 55 -5.82 -17.43 0.26
CA GLU A 55 -5.72 -16.51 -0.89
C GLU A 55 -6.67 -16.86 -2.05
N GLU A 56 -7.35 -18.00 -2.03
CA GLU A 56 -8.17 -18.46 -3.16
C GLU A 56 -9.44 -17.61 -3.41
N LEU A 57 -9.92 -16.85 -2.44
CA LEU A 57 -11.26 -16.27 -2.58
C LEU A 57 -11.35 -14.93 -3.34
N LEU A 58 -10.32 -14.04 -3.36
CA LEU A 58 -10.52 -12.66 -3.90
C LEU A 58 -9.35 -11.92 -4.58
N SER A 59 -8.07 -12.12 -4.25
CA SER A 59 -7.15 -10.96 -4.29
C SER A 59 -6.48 -10.60 -5.63
N ASN A 60 -6.37 -11.49 -6.63
CA ASN A 60 -5.56 -11.17 -7.81
C ASN A 60 -6.38 -10.79 -9.05
N LYS A 61 -7.54 -11.41 -9.27
CA LYS A 61 -8.31 -11.21 -10.52
C LYS A 61 -9.10 -9.90 -10.52
N GLU A 62 -9.78 -9.57 -9.43
CA GLU A 62 -10.55 -8.32 -9.31
C GLU A 62 -9.64 -7.11 -9.21
N VAL A 63 -8.57 -7.20 -8.42
CA VAL A 63 -7.58 -6.13 -8.32
C VAL A 63 -6.92 -5.86 -9.68
N LYS A 64 -6.53 -6.89 -10.44
CA LYS A 64 -6.08 -6.74 -11.84
C LYS A 64 -7.14 -6.09 -12.73
N ARG A 65 -8.41 -6.50 -12.58
CA ARG A 65 -9.53 -5.94 -13.34
C ARG A 65 -9.69 -4.44 -13.09
N HIS A 66 -9.45 -3.97 -11.87
CA HIS A 66 -9.52 -2.56 -11.50
C HIS A 66 -8.23 -1.77 -11.81
N ALA A 67 -7.05 -2.38 -11.68
CA ALA A 67 -5.77 -1.74 -11.98
C ALA A 67 -5.55 -1.53 -13.48
N LYS A 68 -6.00 -2.46 -14.34
CA LYS A 68 -5.81 -2.39 -15.79
C LYS A 68 -6.41 -1.13 -16.45
N PRO A 69 -7.65 -0.70 -16.14
CA PRO A 69 -8.18 0.59 -16.56
C PRO A 69 -7.33 1.78 -16.11
N ILE A 70 -6.79 1.76 -14.89
CA ILE A 70 -5.95 2.83 -14.34
C ILE A 70 -4.65 2.95 -15.14
N PHE A 71 -3.98 1.83 -15.44
CA PHE A 71 -2.79 1.83 -16.29
C PHE A 71 -3.06 2.38 -17.69
N ASN A 72 -4.16 1.96 -18.31
CA ASN A 72 -4.54 2.46 -19.63
C ASN A 72 -4.75 3.97 -19.62
N SER A 73 -5.38 4.50 -18.57
CA SER A 73 -5.59 5.94 -18.40
C SER A 73 -4.28 6.69 -18.15
N LEU A 74 -3.41 6.18 -17.26
CA LEU A 74 -2.10 6.79 -16.98
C LEU A 74 -1.21 6.81 -18.23
N LYS A 75 -1.20 5.72 -18.99
CA LYS A 75 -0.47 5.62 -20.25
C LYS A 75 -0.97 6.67 -21.26
N LYS A 76 -2.28 6.76 -21.47
CA LYS A 76 -2.88 7.78 -22.35
C LYS A 76 -2.49 9.20 -21.93
N THR A 77 -2.54 9.51 -20.64
CA THR A 77 -2.15 10.82 -20.13
C THR A 77 -0.66 11.09 -20.35
N SER A 78 0.21 10.10 -20.11
CA SER A 78 1.66 10.22 -20.39
C SER A 78 1.92 10.45 -21.89
N ASP A 79 1.24 9.70 -22.76
CA ASP A 79 1.34 9.81 -24.22
C ASP A 79 0.92 11.19 -24.72
N TYR A 80 -0.21 11.74 -24.23
CA TYR A 80 -0.65 13.09 -24.58
C TYR A 80 0.32 14.17 -24.08
N LEU A 81 0.85 14.04 -22.85
CA LEU A 81 1.84 15.00 -22.36
C LEU A 81 3.13 14.97 -23.18
N ARG A 82 3.54 13.81 -23.71
CA ARG A 82 4.66 13.70 -24.64
C ARG A 82 4.38 14.42 -25.95
N LEU A 83 3.21 14.19 -26.57
CA LEU A 83 2.81 14.89 -27.78
C LEU A 83 2.76 16.41 -27.59
N LEU A 84 2.44 16.87 -26.37
CA LEU A 84 2.45 18.28 -26.01
C LEU A 84 3.89 18.80 -25.84
N GLU A 85 4.77 18.03 -25.19
CA GLU A 85 6.20 18.33 -25.04
C GLU A 85 6.93 18.45 -26.39
N GLU A 86 6.48 17.67 -27.38
CA GLU A 86 7.00 17.60 -28.75
C GLU A 86 6.29 18.55 -29.73
N GLU A 87 5.34 19.37 -29.27
CA GLU A 87 4.54 20.30 -30.11
C GLU A 87 3.80 19.60 -31.27
N GLN A 88 3.42 18.34 -31.10
CA GLN A 88 2.69 17.55 -32.10
C GLN A 88 1.18 17.62 -31.89
N LEU A 89 0.71 17.83 -30.65
CA LEU A 89 -0.72 17.99 -30.33
C LEU A 89 -1.35 19.22 -31.01
N THR A 90 -0.55 20.24 -31.32
CA THR A 90 -0.98 21.46 -32.02
C THR A 90 -1.03 21.31 -33.54
N LYS A 91 -0.43 20.25 -34.11
CA LYS A 91 -0.46 19.96 -35.55
C LYS A 91 -1.75 19.25 -35.98
N GLU A 92 -2.42 18.55 -35.07
CA GLU A 92 -3.68 17.83 -35.32
C GLU A 92 -4.94 18.68 -35.04
N ILE A 93 -4.81 19.82 -34.38
CA ILE A 93 -5.91 20.77 -34.19
C ILE A 93 -5.85 21.75 -35.37
N PRO A 94 -6.83 21.77 -36.29
CA PRO A 94 -6.94 22.85 -37.26
C PRO A 94 -7.43 24.08 -36.50
N LEU A 95 -6.49 24.77 -35.84
CA LEU A 95 -6.74 26.11 -35.31
C LEU A 95 -6.89 27.01 -36.54
N GLY A 96 -8.13 27.21 -36.96
CA GLY A 96 -8.52 28.19 -37.97
C GLY A 96 -8.31 29.63 -37.49
N TYR A 97 -7.09 29.97 -37.07
CA TYR A 97 -6.63 31.35 -36.90
C TYR A 97 -5.19 31.49 -37.42
N PRO A 98 -4.89 32.49 -38.27
CA PRO A 98 -3.77 32.39 -39.21
C PRO A 98 -2.36 32.59 -38.63
N ASN A 99 -2.17 32.66 -37.31
CA ASN A 99 -0.94 33.22 -36.74
C ASN A 99 -0.46 32.55 -35.45
N PHE A 100 -0.62 31.24 -35.29
CA PHE A 100 -0.06 30.55 -34.14
C PHE A 100 0.63 29.25 -34.57
N LEU A 101 1.96 29.24 -34.38
CA LEU A 101 2.86 28.09 -34.49
C LEU A 101 3.19 27.64 -35.92
N GLY A 102 4.21 28.25 -36.51
CA GLY A 102 4.86 27.73 -37.73
C GLY A 102 5.52 28.76 -38.63
N SER A 103 5.28 30.05 -38.43
CA SER A 103 5.93 31.09 -39.25
C SER A 103 7.40 31.22 -38.88
N ASP A 104 8.29 31.17 -39.87
CA ASP A 104 9.70 31.52 -39.67
C ASP A 104 9.80 32.90 -39.00
N PRO A 105 10.67 33.08 -38.00
CA PRO A 105 10.77 34.34 -37.29
C PRO A 105 11.24 35.43 -38.28
N HIS A 106 10.35 36.37 -38.61
CA HIS A 106 10.76 37.52 -39.39
C HIS A 106 11.53 38.47 -38.46
N PRO A 107 12.70 39.03 -38.86
CA PRO A 107 13.55 39.84 -37.97
C PRO A 107 12.86 41.08 -37.39
N GLU A 108 11.77 41.53 -38.00
CA GLU A 108 10.96 42.68 -37.58
C GLU A 108 9.70 42.28 -36.78
N ASP A 109 9.41 40.98 -36.65
CA ASP A 109 8.22 40.50 -35.98
C ASP A 109 8.37 40.50 -34.45
N ARG A 110 7.97 41.61 -33.83
CA ARG A 110 7.96 41.80 -32.38
C ARG A 110 6.90 40.97 -31.65
N ARG A 111 6.09 40.15 -32.34
CA ARG A 111 5.08 39.26 -31.70
C ARG A 111 5.70 38.05 -31.00
N HIS A 112 6.93 37.67 -31.38
CA HIS A 112 7.78 36.68 -30.69
C HIS A 112 8.46 37.21 -29.40
N ASN A 113 7.96 38.33 -28.85
CA ASN A 113 8.33 38.86 -27.54
C ASN A 113 7.14 38.86 -26.56
N SER A 114 6.10 38.09 -26.86
CA SER A 114 4.84 38.18 -26.14
C SER A 114 4.77 37.13 -25.05
N ARG A 115 4.12 37.52 -23.95
CA ARG A 115 3.68 36.67 -22.82
C ARG A 115 3.30 35.24 -23.23
N SER A 116 2.74 35.08 -24.44
CA SER A 116 2.36 33.84 -25.11
C SER A 116 3.48 32.81 -25.25
N ASP A 117 4.68 33.19 -25.71
CA ASP A 117 5.80 32.25 -25.85
C ASP A 117 6.24 31.71 -24.48
N ARG A 118 6.22 32.59 -23.47
CA ARG A 118 6.45 32.21 -22.07
C ARG A 118 5.35 31.29 -21.54
N TYR A 119 4.10 31.48 -21.94
CA TYR A 119 3.00 30.57 -21.58
C TYR A 119 3.20 29.19 -22.20
N ILE A 120 3.58 29.10 -23.48
CA ILE A 120 3.86 27.83 -24.16
C ILE A 120 5.01 27.10 -23.49
N GLU A 121 6.12 27.81 -23.21
CA GLU A 121 7.26 27.21 -22.50
C GLU A 121 6.89 26.76 -21.08
N ASN A 122 6.07 27.54 -20.36
CA ASN A 122 5.56 27.13 -19.04
C ASN A 122 4.68 25.88 -19.10
N ILE A 123 3.83 25.77 -20.13
CA ILE A 123 3.01 24.58 -20.38
C ILE A 123 3.91 23.38 -20.68
N ARG A 124 4.94 23.55 -21.52
CA ARG A 124 5.91 22.50 -21.86
C ARG A 124 6.68 22.01 -20.64
N VAL A 125 7.21 22.92 -19.83
CA VAL A 125 7.91 22.59 -18.57
C VAL A 125 6.98 21.86 -17.59
N SER A 126 5.72 22.29 -17.51
CA SER A 126 4.72 21.67 -16.62
C SER A 126 4.31 20.27 -17.10
N ALA A 127 4.17 20.08 -18.42
CA ALA A 127 3.90 18.78 -19.03
C ALA A 127 5.05 17.80 -18.79
N LYS A 128 6.30 18.24 -18.95
CA LYS A 128 7.49 17.45 -18.66
C LYS A 128 7.53 16.97 -17.21
N LYS A 129 7.26 17.85 -16.24
CA LYS A 129 7.18 17.48 -14.82
C LYS A 129 6.07 16.46 -14.55
N SER A 130 4.89 16.70 -15.12
CA SER A 130 3.73 15.82 -14.95
C SER A 130 3.98 14.43 -15.53
N ARG A 131 4.63 14.34 -16.70
CA ARG A 131 5.05 13.07 -17.32
C ARG A 131 5.95 12.26 -16.39
N ILE A 132 6.97 12.89 -15.80
CA ILE A 132 7.88 12.22 -14.86
C ILE A 132 7.12 11.68 -13.64
N SER A 133 6.20 12.47 -13.07
CA SER A 133 5.38 12.03 -11.93
C SER A 133 4.45 10.87 -12.28
N LEU A 134 3.87 10.88 -13.48
CA LEU A 134 2.97 9.81 -13.95
C LEU A 134 3.72 8.51 -14.25
N GLU A 135 4.91 8.56 -14.86
CA GLU A 135 5.73 7.37 -15.05
C GLU A 135 6.15 6.75 -13.70
N LYS A 136 6.51 7.57 -12.71
CA LYS A 136 6.79 7.08 -11.35
C LYS A 136 5.58 6.39 -10.73
N LEU A 137 4.40 7.01 -10.81
CA LEU A 137 3.16 6.43 -10.29
C LEU A 137 2.83 5.11 -10.99
N LYS A 138 2.96 5.06 -12.32
CA LYS A 138 2.79 3.85 -13.12
C LYS A 138 3.74 2.74 -12.62
N THR A 139 5.03 3.01 -12.47
CA THR A 139 6.01 2.02 -11.96
C THR A 139 5.66 1.53 -10.56
N LEU A 140 5.21 2.41 -9.66
CA LEU A 140 4.81 2.01 -8.30
C LEU A 140 3.60 1.06 -8.33
N ILE A 141 2.61 1.35 -9.17
CA ILE A 141 1.43 0.50 -9.30
C ILE A 141 1.79 -0.81 -10.01
N GLU A 142 2.66 -0.79 -11.04
CA GLU A 142 3.15 -2.01 -11.74
C GLU A 142 3.86 -2.93 -10.76
N LYS A 143 4.77 -2.37 -9.95
CA LYS A 143 5.47 -3.12 -8.90
C LYS A 143 4.50 -3.69 -7.87
N GLN A 144 3.49 -2.93 -7.48
CA GLN A 144 2.48 -3.40 -6.53
C GLN A 144 1.65 -4.57 -7.11
N VAL A 145 1.30 -4.49 -8.40
CA VAL A 145 0.62 -5.58 -9.11
C VAL A 145 1.51 -6.81 -9.26
N GLU A 146 2.79 -6.63 -9.60
CA GLU A 146 3.77 -7.73 -9.70
C GLU A 146 3.99 -8.41 -8.34
N LEU A 147 4.07 -7.63 -7.26
CA LEU A 147 4.10 -8.13 -5.89
C LEU A 147 2.82 -8.87 -5.51
N TRP A 148 1.68 -8.57 -6.12
CA TRP A 148 0.46 -9.35 -5.95
C TRP A 148 0.45 -10.62 -6.82
N GLU A 149 1.06 -10.60 -8.01
CA GLU A 149 1.14 -11.75 -8.94
C GLU A 149 2.13 -12.83 -8.49
N ASN A 150 3.33 -12.40 -8.10
CA ASN A 150 4.42 -13.26 -7.66
C ASN A 150 4.91 -12.73 -6.32
N PRO A 151 4.07 -12.85 -5.28
CA PRO A 151 4.44 -12.29 -4.01
C PRO A 151 5.73 -12.98 -3.53
N PRO A 152 6.69 -12.22 -2.97
CA PRO A 152 8.03 -12.72 -2.66
C PRO A 152 7.91 -14.06 -1.96
N SER A 153 8.72 -15.03 -2.45
CA SER A 153 8.68 -16.46 -2.11
C SER A 153 8.07 -16.65 -0.74
N ARG A 154 6.88 -17.28 -0.70
CA ARG A 154 6.12 -17.55 0.52
C ARG A 154 7.12 -17.86 1.63
N PRO A 155 7.28 -17.02 2.66
CA PRO A 155 7.99 -17.50 3.81
C PRO A 155 7.22 -18.74 4.24
N ALA A 156 7.93 -19.87 4.38
CA ALA A 156 7.42 -20.93 5.23
C ALA A 156 6.97 -20.27 6.55
N ALA A 157 6.00 -20.84 7.26
CA ALA A 157 5.48 -20.36 8.54
C ALA A 157 6.53 -20.37 9.69
N ASP A 158 7.77 -20.00 9.39
CA ASP A 158 8.96 -20.05 10.23
C ASP A 158 9.98 -18.91 9.97
N SER A 159 9.79 -18.02 8.99
CA SER A 159 10.70 -16.85 8.96
C SER A 159 10.37 -16.00 10.18
N HIS A 160 11.34 -15.84 11.09
CA HIS A 160 11.27 -15.20 12.40
C HIS A 160 10.66 -13.78 12.44
N SER A 161 10.10 -13.25 11.35
CA SER A 161 9.39 -11.98 11.28
C SER A 161 8.00 -12.02 11.89
N PHE A 162 7.22 -13.11 11.83
CA PHE A 162 5.82 -13.07 12.30
C PHE A 162 5.69 -12.77 13.80
N TYR A 163 6.26 -13.66 14.62
CA TYR A 163 6.30 -13.52 16.08
C TYR A 163 7.02 -12.23 16.48
N TYR A 164 8.08 -11.86 15.76
CA TYR A 164 8.85 -10.64 15.99
C TYR A 164 8.07 -9.36 15.67
N ASP A 165 7.33 -9.34 14.56
CA ASP A 165 6.51 -8.19 14.15
C ASP A 165 5.36 -8.00 15.13
N MET A 166 4.72 -9.08 15.57
CA MET A 166 3.74 -9.03 16.65
C MET A 166 4.34 -8.47 17.95
N ALA A 167 5.53 -8.94 18.36
CA ALA A 167 6.23 -8.45 19.55
C ALA A 167 6.59 -6.95 19.42
N ARG A 168 7.08 -6.55 18.25
CA ARG A 168 7.43 -5.15 17.95
C ARG A 168 6.21 -4.24 17.97
N ARG A 169 5.09 -4.64 17.35
CA ARG A 169 3.84 -3.84 17.37
C ARG A 169 3.22 -3.78 18.75
N TYR A 170 3.29 -4.86 19.52
CA TYR A 170 2.87 -4.88 20.91
C TYR A 170 3.60 -3.80 21.70
N PHE A 171 4.93 -3.75 21.61
CA PHE A 171 5.72 -2.69 22.25
C PHE A 171 5.38 -1.30 21.73
N GLN A 172 5.23 -1.11 20.41
CA GLN A 172 4.95 0.22 19.85
C GLN A 172 3.61 0.81 20.32
N ILE A 173 2.61 -0.04 20.54
CA ILE A 173 1.24 0.39 20.82
C ILE A 173 0.99 0.47 22.33
N PHE A 174 1.45 -0.55 23.06
CA PHE A 174 1.25 -0.64 24.51
C PHE A 174 2.41 -0.02 25.31
N ASN A 175 3.51 0.32 24.66
CA ASN A 175 4.75 0.80 25.30
C ASN A 175 5.27 -0.17 26.39
N GLU A 176 4.98 -1.46 26.24
CA GLU A 176 5.33 -2.54 27.18
C GLU A 176 6.12 -3.61 26.43
N ILE A 177 7.20 -4.09 27.04
CA ILE A 177 7.95 -5.23 26.48
C ILE A 177 7.10 -6.49 26.73
N PRO A 178 6.80 -7.29 25.69
CA PRO A 178 6.06 -8.53 25.87
C PRO A 178 6.78 -9.46 26.85
N ASP A 179 6.04 -10.06 27.77
CA ASP A 179 6.58 -11.06 28.66
C ASP A 179 6.72 -12.43 27.97
N LYS A 180 7.61 -13.27 28.49
CA LYS A 180 7.88 -14.63 27.99
C LYS A 180 7.02 -15.71 28.65
N LYS A 181 6.09 -15.34 29.54
CA LYS A 181 5.32 -16.34 30.30
C LYS A 181 4.29 -16.99 29.38
N LYS A 182 4.07 -18.29 29.55
CA LYS A 182 3.02 -19.00 28.79
C LYS A 182 1.63 -18.49 29.13
N GLU A 183 1.44 -17.99 30.34
CA GLU A 183 0.19 -17.38 30.79
C GLU A 183 0.13 -15.88 30.47
N GLY A 184 1.19 -15.33 29.86
CA GLY A 184 1.30 -13.92 29.53
C GLY A 184 0.36 -13.50 28.41
N VAL A 185 -0.05 -12.22 28.44
CA VAL A 185 -0.99 -11.64 27.47
C VAL A 185 -0.49 -11.82 26.04
N PHE A 186 0.81 -11.61 25.79
CA PHE A 186 1.38 -11.76 24.46
C PHE A 186 1.35 -13.20 23.95
N TYR A 187 1.63 -14.18 24.82
CA TYR A 187 1.53 -15.60 24.45
C TYR A 187 0.09 -15.98 24.10
N GLN A 188 -0.90 -15.51 24.87
CA GLN A 188 -2.32 -15.76 24.62
C GLN A 188 -2.75 -15.20 23.25
N ILE A 189 -2.35 -13.97 22.91
CA ILE A 189 -2.61 -13.38 21.59
C ILE A 189 -2.02 -14.26 20.48
N ILE A 190 -0.78 -14.73 20.65
CA ILE A 190 -0.12 -15.58 19.64
C ILE A 190 -0.90 -16.87 19.43
N VAL A 191 -1.31 -17.54 20.51
CA VAL A 191 -2.11 -18.78 20.42
C VAL A 191 -3.44 -18.51 19.72
N GLU A 192 -4.12 -17.43 20.08
CA GLU A 192 -5.41 -17.07 19.49
C GLU A 192 -5.28 -16.80 17.98
N VAL A 193 -4.26 -16.02 17.59
CA VAL A 193 -3.98 -15.74 16.16
C VAL A 193 -3.68 -17.03 15.40
N LEU A 194 -2.83 -17.91 15.94
CA LEU A 194 -2.51 -19.17 15.26
C LEU A 194 -3.75 -20.06 15.12
N THR A 195 -4.64 -20.04 16.11
CA THR A 195 -5.92 -20.78 16.11
C THR A 195 -6.87 -20.25 15.06
N ILE A 196 -7.10 -18.93 15.03
CA ILE A 196 -7.93 -18.24 14.03
C ILE A 196 -7.42 -18.52 12.60
N LEU A 197 -6.10 -18.48 12.41
CA LEU A 197 -5.48 -18.75 11.11
C LEU A 197 -5.42 -20.25 10.77
N ASN A 198 -5.87 -21.13 11.66
CA ASN A 198 -5.77 -22.58 11.54
C ASN A 198 -4.35 -23.05 11.15
N LEU A 199 -3.34 -22.39 11.72
CA LEU A 199 -1.93 -22.72 11.48
C LEU A 199 -1.53 -23.88 12.41
N PRO A 200 -0.73 -24.85 11.93
CA PRO A 200 -0.27 -25.93 12.79
C PRO A 200 0.77 -25.42 13.80
N PHE A 201 0.51 -25.62 15.10
CA PHE A 201 1.46 -25.35 16.18
C PHE A 201 1.27 -26.34 17.34
N ASP A 202 2.37 -26.92 17.85
CA ASP A 202 2.33 -27.77 19.05
C ASP A 202 2.48 -26.92 20.33
N ASP A 203 3.51 -26.08 20.37
CA ASP A 203 3.77 -25.10 21.43
C ASP A 203 4.60 -23.94 20.85
N PRO A 204 4.06 -22.70 20.78
CA PRO A 204 4.77 -21.56 20.21
C PRO A 204 5.81 -20.95 21.16
N SER A 205 5.97 -21.43 22.39
CA SER A 205 6.81 -20.83 23.44
C SER A 205 8.22 -20.51 22.95
N ARG A 206 8.88 -21.47 22.29
CA ARG A 206 10.24 -21.28 21.78
C ARG A 206 10.32 -20.14 20.75
N LYS A 207 9.33 -20.02 19.87
CA LYS A 207 9.27 -18.96 18.85
C LYS A 207 8.94 -17.60 19.47
N VAL A 208 8.06 -17.58 20.48
CA VAL A 208 7.75 -16.39 21.29
C VAL A 208 9.00 -15.86 21.98
N ASP A 209 9.76 -16.74 22.66
CA ASP A 209 11.00 -16.38 23.35
C ASP A 209 12.02 -15.78 22.37
N GLN A 210 12.27 -16.47 21.25
CA GLN A 210 13.19 -16.01 20.22
C GLN A 210 12.78 -14.65 19.62
N ALA A 211 11.49 -14.42 19.43
CA ALA A 211 10.98 -13.15 18.93
C ALA A 211 11.19 -12.01 19.92
N ILE A 212 10.94 -12.26 21.19
CA ILE A 212 11.15 -11.29 22.28
C ILE A 212 12.63 -10.98 22.43
N ASP A 213 13.51 -11.99 22.42
CA ASP A 213 14.96 -11.81 22.52
C ASP A 213 15.49 -10.97 21.35
N LYS A 214 15.12 -11.35 20.12
CA LYS A 214 15.48 -10.59 18.94
C LYS A 214 14.95 -9.15 18.98
N PHE A 215 13.73 -8.93 19.48
CA PHE A 215 13.19 -7.59 19.67
C PHE A 215 14.01 -6.78 20.68
N GLN A 216 14.42 -7.39 21.80
CA GLN A 216 15.25 -6.73 22.79
C GLN A 216 16.63 -6.35 22.24
N GLU A 217 17.25 -7.23 21.43
CA GLU A 217 18.54 -6.97 20.78
C GLU A 217 18.47 -5.84 19.74
N THR A 218 17.34 -5.70 19.05
CA THR A 218 17.16 -4.73 17.96
C THR A 218 16.47 -3.43 18.39
N LYS A 219 15.88 -3.40 19.59
CA LYS A 219 15.25 -2.21 20.16
C LYS A 219 16.29 -1.09 20.34
N GLY A 220 16.16 -0.03 19.54
CA GLY A 220 17.06 1.14 19.57
C GLY A 220 18.08 1.19 18.43
N VAL A 221 18.11 0.17 17.56
CA VAL A 221 18.82 0.23 16.27
C VAL A 221 17.85 0.83 15.25
N GLU A 222 17.92 2.14 15.04
CA GLU A 222 17.19 2.82 13.97
C GLU A 222 17.78 2.39 12.61
N PHE A 223 16.93 1.91 11.70
CA PHE A 223 17.23 1.74 10.27
C PHE A 223 16.57 2.88 9.49
#